data_AF-A0A3D0NK24-F1
#
_entry.id   AF-A0A3D0NK24-F1
#
_cell.length_a   1.000
_cell.length_b   1.000
_cell.length_c   1.000
_cell.angle_alpha   90.00
_cell.angle_beta   90.00
_cell.angle_gamma   90.00
#
_symmetry.space_group_name_H-M   'P 1'
#
loop_
_entity.id
_entity.type
_entity.pdbx_description
1 polymer ?
#
loop_
_entity_poly.entity_id
_entity_poly.type
_entity_poly.pdbx_seq_one_letter_code
_entity_poly.pdbx_strand_id
1 'polypeptide(L)' 'DMARVRAKVVCFVDNGLRQEGDVFEYNGPHNGNLEYIDKPAVQAEPEPEVAPVVRRRGRPARELQSDD' A
#
# COMPACT_ATOMS: atom_id res chain seq x y z
N ASP A 1 8.58 -6.29 -19.60
CA ASP A 1 9.61 -5.81 -18.66
C ASP A 1 8.99 -5.48 -17.32
N MET A 2 9.59 -5.97 -16.24
CA MET A 2 9.14 -5.67 -14.87
C MET A 2 9.75 -4.35 -14.43
N ALA A 3 8.96 -3.48 -13.80
CA ALA A 3 9.48 -2.21 -13.32
C ALA A 3 10.11 -2.39 -11.94
N ARG A 4 11.28 -1.79 -11.73
CA ARG A 4 11.86 -1.67 -10.40
C ARG A 4 11.19 -0.53 -9.65
N VAL A 5 10.68 -0.81 -8.47
CA VAL A 5 9.92 0.14 -7.67
C VAL A 5 10.43 0.19 -6.23
N ARG A 6 10.16 1.30 -5.55
CA ARG A 6 10.37 1.48 -4.12
C ARG A 6 9.03 1.75 -3.43
N ALA A 7 8.77 1.11 -2.30
CA ALA A 7 7.57 1.41 -1.51
C ALA A 7 7.70 2.77 -0.80
N LYS A 8 6.75 3.67 -1.03
CA LYS A 8 6.65 4.97 -0.34
C LYS A 8 6.07 4.85 1.07
N VAL A 9 5.26 3.80 1.30
CA VAL A 9 4.59 3.50 2.57
C VAL A 9 4.52 1.99 2.75
N VAL A 10 4.19 1.52 3.96
CA VAL A 10 3.89 0.10 4.19
C VAL A 10 2.65 -0.30 3.37
N CYS A 11 2.81 -1.23 2.43
CA CYS A 11 1.75 -1.64 1.51
C CYS A 11 1.79 -3.14 1.21
N PHE A 12 0.63 -3.73 0.92
CA PHE A 12 0.53 -5.14 0.52
C PHE A 12 0.56 -5.25 -1.01
N VAL A 13 1.60 -5.90 -1.54
CA VAL A 13 1.86 -6.03 -2.98
C VAL A 13 2.29 -7.47 -3.28
N ASP A 14 1.70 -8.09 -4.29
CA ASP A 14 2.01 -9.46 -4.74
C ASP A 14 2.03 -10.49 -3.61
N ASN A 15 0.99 -10.48 -2.77
CA ASN A 15 0.84 -11.32 -1.58
C ASN A 15 1.89 -11.12 -0.48
N GLY A 16 2.74 -10.10 -0.60
CA GLY A 16 3.74 -9.73 0.39
C GLY A 16 3.45 -8.38 1.03
N LEU A 17 3.75 -8.24 2.31
CA LEU A 17 3.81 -6.93 2.96
C LEU A 17 5.17 -6.30 2.65
N ARG A 18 5.16 -5.11 2.04
CA ARG A 18 6.35 -4.30 1.77
C ARG A 18 6.44 -3.19 2.79
N GLN A 19 7.62 -2.97 3.33
CA GLN A 19 7.91 -1.87 4.24
C GLN A 19 8.28 -0.61 3.46
N GLU A 20 8.13 0.54 4.10
CA GLU A 20 8.60 1.81 3.54
C GLU A 20 10.09 1.73 3.18
N GLY A 21 10.40 2.10 1.95
CA GLY A 21 11.75 2.06 1.40
C GLY A 21 12.15 0.75 0.74
N ASP A 22 11.36 -0.32 0.85
CA ASP A 22 11.66 -1.62 0.22
C ASP A 22 11.70 -1.48 -1.31
N VAL A 23 12.74 -2.04 -1.92
CA VAL A 23 12.92 -2.07 -3.38
C VAL A 23 12.63 -3.46 -3.91
N PHE A 24 11.76 -3.56 -4.91
CA PHE A 24 11.35 -4.83 -5.50
C PHE A 24 10.92 -4.67 -6.97
N GLU A 25 10.71 -5.78 -7.65
CA GLU A 25 10.18 -5.80 -9.01
C GLU A 25 8.67 -5.88 -9.00
N TYR A 26 8.02 -5.08 -9.82
CA TYR A 26 6.57 -5.00 -9.88
C TYR A 26 6.08 -4.99 -11.34
N ASN A 27 5.12 -5.87 -11.63
CA ASN A 27 4.51 -6.04 -12.95
C ASN A 27 3.00 -5.78 -12.95
N GLY A 28 2.52 -5.01 -11.96
CA GLY A 28 1.10 -4.67 -11.84
C GLY A 28 0.74 -3.31 -12.46
N PRO A 29 -0.55 -2.94 -12.36
CA PRO A 29 -1.02 -1.60 -12.75
C PRO A 29 -0.33 -0.50 -11.95
N HIS A 30 -0.42 0.76 -12.40
CA HIS A 30 0.17 1.87 -11.67
C HIS A 30 -0.36 1.96 -10.23
N ASN A 31 0.55 2.16 -9.27
CA ASN A 31 0.23 2.20 -7.85
C ASN A 31 0.92 3.41 -7.20
N GLY A 32 0.13 4.36 -6.70
CA GLY A 32 0.63 5.60 -6.06
C GLY A 32 1.42 5.39 -4.76
N ASN A 33 1.35 4.19 -4.18
CA ASN A 33 2.17 3.81 -3.04
C ASN A 33 3.60 3.41 -3.45
N LEU A 34 3.88 3.32 -4.75
CA LEU A 34 5.16 2.87 -5.31
C LEU A 34 5.83 3.97 -6.12
N GLU A 35 7.13 4.14 -5.91
CA GLU A 35 8.01 5.01 -6.68
C GLU A 35 8.72 4.17 -7.76
N TYR A 36 8.52 4.48 -9.05
CA TYR A 36 9.09 3.73 -10.17
C TYR A 36 10.50 4.24 -10.49
N ILE A 37 11.53 3.43 -10.23
CA ILE A 37 12.95 3.84 -10.31
C ILE A 37 13.49 3.75 -11.74
N ASP A 38 13.15 2.69 -12.49
CA ASP A 38 13.81 2.36 -13.77
C ASP A 38 13.03 2.82 -15.02
N LYS A 39 11.95 3.59 -14.89
CA LYS A 39 11.28 4.21 -16.04
C LYS A 39 11.85 5.61 -16.27
N PRO A 40 12.27 5.98 -17.50
CA PRO A 40 12.63 7.36 -17.80
C PRO A 40 11.43 8.25 -17.47
N ALA A 41 11.69 9.29 -16.67
CA ALA A 41 10.70 10.16 -16.03
C ALA A 41 9.52 10.50 -16.95
N VAL A 42 8.43 9.74 -16.83
CA VAL A 42 7.12 10.23 -17.24
C VAL A 42 6.68 11.11 -16.08
N GLN A 43 6.64 12.42 -16.34
CA GLN A 43 6.30 13.49 -15.41
C GLN A 43 5.18 13.03 -14.46
N ALA A 44 5.53 12.79 -13.20
CA ALA A 44 4.57 12.48 -12.16
C ALA A 44 3.78 13.75 -11.88
N GLU A 45 2.51 13.78 -12.29
CA GLU A 45 1.55 14.74 -11.76
C GLU A 45 1.49 14.55 -10.23
N PRO A 46 1.41 15.65 -9.44
CA PRO A 46 1.49 15.57 -7.98
C PRO A 46 0.28 14.79 -7.44
N GLU A 47 0.52 13.58 -6.93
CA GLU A 47 -0.49 12.82 -6.21
C GLU A 47 -0.87 13.51 -4.89
N PRO A 48 -2.17 13.59 -4.55
CA PRO A 48 -2.62 14.21 -3.32
C PRO A 48 -2.10 13.44 -2.09
N GLU A 49 -1.63 14.18 -1.08
CA GLU A 49 -1.25 13.65 0.23
C GLU A 49 -2.40 12.80 0.81
N VAL A 50 -2.24 11.47 0.77
CA VAL A 50 -3.20 10.56 1.38
C VAL A 50 -2.99 10.63 2.89
N ALA A 51 -3.92 11.31 3.58
CA ALA A 51 -3.93 11.42 5.03
C ALA A 51 -3.83 10.04 5.70
N PRO A 52 -3.11 9.93 6.84
CA PRO A 52 -2.88 8.65 7.49
C PRO A 52 -4.22 8.02 7.90
N VAL A 53 -4.48 6.80 7.43
CA VAL A 53 -5.65 6.02 7.84
C VAL A 53 -5.55 5.73 9.33
N VAL A 54 -6.35 6.45 10.11
CA VAL A 54 -6.53 6.21 11.54
C VAL A 54 -7.09 4.79 11.71
N ARG A 55 -6.24 3.85 12.16
CA ARG A 55 -6.70 2.52 12.58
C ARG A 55 -7.67 2.70 13.76
N ARG A 56 -8.97 2.61 13.48
CA ARG A 56 -9.99 2.56 14.54
C ARG A 56 -9.73 1.29 15.35
N ARG A 57 -9.31 1.48 16.62
CA ARG A 57 -9.26 0.40 17.61
C ARG A 57 -10.63 -0.29 17.62
N GLY A 58 -10.60 -1.62 17.53
CA GLY A 58 -11.78 -2.46 17.31
C GLY A 58 -12.92 -2.15 18.26
N ARG A 59 -14.16 -2.27 17.76
CA ARG A 59 -15.33 -2.34 18.64
C ARG A 59 -15.21 -3.61 19.50
N PRO A 60 -15.51 -3.58 20.81
CA PRO A 60 -15.59 -4.81 21.58
C PRO A 60 -16.66 -5.71 20.95
N ALA A 61 -16.35 -7.01 20.87
CA ALA A 61 -17.26 -8.03 20.38
C ALA A 61 -18.55 -7.99 21.22
N ARG A 62 -19.70 -7.88 20.55
CA ARG A 62 -21.01 -7.97 21.21
C ARG A 62 -21.19 -9.44 21.60
N GLU A 63 -21.28 -9.68 22.90
CA GLU A 63 -21.52 -10.98 23.51
C GLU A 63 -22.78 -11.61 22.91
N LEU A 64 -22.64 -12.81 22.33
CA LEU A 64 -23.76 -13.61 21.82
C LEU A 64 -24.57 -14.05 23.05
N GLN A 65 -25.73 -13.43 23.30
CA GLN A 65 -26.71 -14.01 24.21
C GLN A 65 -27.32 -15.22 23.51
N SER A 66 -27.05 -16.40 24.06
CA SER A 66 -27.76 -17.64 23.77
C SER A 66 -29.13 -17.57 24.47
N ASP A 67 -30.20 -17.53 23.69
CA ASP A 67 -31.55 -17.78 24.19
C ASP A 67 -31.73 -19.29 24.43
N ASP A 68 -32.28 -19.61 25.60
CA ASP A 68 -32.57 -20.94 26.16
C ASP A 68 -33.77 -21.62 25.47
#